data_AF-A0A2T1M0B5-F1
#
_entry.id   AF-A0A2T1M0B5-F1
#
_cell.length_a   1.000
_cell.length_b   1.000
_cell.length_c   1.000
_cell.angle_alpha   90.00
_cell.angle_beta   90.00
_cell.angle_gamma   90.00
#
_symmetry.space_group_name_H-M   'P 1'
#
loop_
_entity.id
_entity.type
_entity.pdbx_description
1 polymer ?
#
loop_
_entity_poly.entity_id
_entity_poly.type
_entity_poly.pdbx_seq_one_letter_code
_entity_poly.pdbx_strand_id
1 'polypeptide(L)'
;MKPETIQILGTLQVLIEPSLYFYLPYHEDGGKGVPFVWEVAEKGEFNLLNLSREKGWLRLTDVAPVLKSWQDLEYLKSFPDFSLDSSQKALRDTKFLELQQILETDLHNCEAFILPYEGWSNSPGIIIGQTPDQDWICIAPTVYIPSEIPNDVIARSPLPTPKPSQPLPEQTIGSLLKIQAIILELGSIQLNGDFGGGYYYEYTHQLVCAAAHTKELAIFTALQASGTLEIHQFDRLFSERDQEDLSYDRLNQFLKQNLSPLMVYRFSFWTDENIYIIAPYESEDWLGLYLNSVFVYNP
;
A
#
# COMPACT_ATOMS: atom_id res chain seq x y z
N MET A 1 3.11 16.43 22.78
CA MET A 1 1.90 17.10 22.25
C MET A 1 1.64 18.51 22.76
N LYS A 2 1.35 19.45 21.86
CA LYS A 2 0.95 20.84 22.17
C LYS A 2 -0.55 20.93 22.53
N PRO A 3 -1.00 21.96 23.29
CA PRO A 3 -2.41 22.13 23.65
C PRO A 3 -3.37 22.20 22.45
N GLU A 4 -2.97 22.87 21.37
CA GLU A 4 -3.81 23.02 20.17
C GLU A 4 -3.99 21.69 19.43
N THR A 5 -2.93 20.88 19.35
CA THR A 5 -3.01 19.51 18.82
C THR A 5 -4.01 18.67 19.62
N ILE A 6 -3.96 18.76 20.95
CA ILE A 6 -4.89 18.06 21.85
C ILE A 6 -6.34 18.52 21.58
N GLN A 7 -6.55 19.82 21.36
CA GLN A 7 -7.87 20.37 21.04
C GLN A 7 -8.42 19.84 19.71
N ILE A 8 -7.59 19.77 18.66
CA ILE A 8 -7.99 19.22 17.36
C ILE A 8 -8.34 17.74 17.49
N LEU A 9 -7.47 16.95 18.13
CA LEU A 9 -7.71 15.51 18.31
C LEU A 9 -8.95 15.25 19.17
N GLY A 10 -9.16 16.03 20.24
CA GLY A 10 -10.35 15.94 21.08
C GLY A 10 -11.62 16.32 20.31
N THR A 11 -11.56 17.31 19.43
CA THR A 11 -12.70 17.69 18.59
C THR A 11 -13.00 16.61 17.54
N LEU A 12 -11.97 16.04 16.91
CA LEU A 12 -12.13 14.90 16.00
C LEU A 12 -12.78 13.72 16.72
N GLN A 13 -12.33 13.40 17.94
CA GLN A 13 -12.92 12.32 18.75
C GLN A 13 -14.42 12.55 19.00
N VAL A 14 -14.83 13.78 19.31
CA VAL A 14 -16.25 14.12 19.52
C VAL A 14 -17.06 14.08 18.21
N LEU A 15 -16.44 14.39 17.07
CA LEU A 15 -17.12 14.36 15.77
C LEU A 15 -17.31 12.93 15.23
N ILE A 16 -16.46 11.99 15.64
CA ILE A 16 -16.54 10.58 15.21
C ILE A 16 -17.30 9.68 16.20
N GLU A 17 -17.30 9.95 17.51
CA GLU A 17 -18.04 9.16 18.51
C GLU A 17 -19.42 9.76 18.86
N PRO A 18 -20.51 8.95 18.96
CA PRO A 18 -20.55 7.49 19.11
C PRO A 18 -21.27 6.72 17.96
N SER A 19 -21.53 7.34 16.80
CA SER A 19 -22.37 6.73 15.74
C SER A 19 -21.89 6.92 14.30
N LEU A 20 -20.71 7.54 14.09
CA LEU A 20 -20.21 7.75 12.73
C LEU A 20 -19.61 6.44 12.21
N TYR A 21 -20.47 5.63 11.61
CA TYR A 21 -20.07 4.39 10.97
C TYR A 21 -19.53 4.69 9.58
N PHE A 22 -18.28 4.32 9.32
CA PHE A 22 -17.69 4.42 7.99
C PHE A 22 -18.04 3.16 7.23
N TYR A 23 -18.95 3.29 6.26
CA TYR A 23 -19.19 2.19 5.36
C TYR A 23 -18.04 2.10 4.37
N LEU A 24 -17.27 1.01 4.45
CA LEU A 24 -16.31 0.64 3.42
C LEU A 24 -16.90 -0.58 2.70
N PRO A 25 -17.16 -0.49 1.38
CA PRO A 25 -17.79 -1.59 0.66
C PRO A 25 -17.06 -2.91 0.88
N TYR A 26 -17.84 -3.97 1.13
CA TYR A 26 -17.36 -5.32 1.44
C TYR A 26 -16.67 -5.49 2.80
N HIS A 27 -16.72 -4.47 3.66
CA HIS A 27 -16.29 -4.58 5.06
C HIS A 27 -17.51 -4.43 5.96
N GLU A 28 -18.27 -5.52 6.16
CA GLU A 28 -19.61 -5.47 6.79
C GLU A 28 -19.63 -5.07 8.27
N ASP A 29 -18.52 -5.22 8.98
CA ASP A 29 -18.34 -4.65 10.33
C ASP A 29 -18.01 -3.15 10.30
N GLY A 30 -17.78 -2.60 9.11
CA GLY A 30 -17.49 -1.20 8.84
C GLY A 30 -16.04 -0.84 9.08
N GLY A 31 -15.67 0.35 8.64
CA GLY A 31 -14.45 1.02 9.06
C GLY A 31 -14.64 1.68 10.42
N LYS A 32 -13.64 1.54 11.30
CA LYS A 32 -13.56 2.36 12.52
C LYS A 32 -12.66 3.55 12.24
N GLY A 33 -13.22 4.75 12.40
CA GLY A 33 -12.45 5.98 12.35
C GLY A 33 -11.93 6.35 13.74
N VAL A 34 -10.65 6.72 13.82
CA VAL A 34 -10.03 7.25 15.03
C VAL A 34 -9.17 8.47 14.68
N PRO A 35 -9.02 9.46 15.59
CA PRO A 35 -8.13 10.57 15.36
C PRO A 35 -6.69 10.05 15.25
N PHE A 36 -5.93 10.62 14.33
CA PHE A 36 -4.56 10.23 14.06
C PHE A 36 -3.61 11.39 14.30
N VAL A 37 -2.45 11.07 14.87
CA VAL A 37 -1.32 11.98 15.00
C VAL A 37 0.00 11.26 14.73
N TRP A 38 0.86 11.92 13.97
CA TRP A 38 2.27 11.62 13.83
C TRP A 38 3.08 12.76 14.45
N GLU A 39 3.63 12.52 15.65
CA GLU A 39 4.49 13.50 16.33
C GLU A 39 5.94 13.32 15.86
N VAL A 40 6.45 14.28 15.07
CA VAL A 40 7.79 14.20 14.47
C VAL A 40 8.89 14.14 15.53
N ALA A 41 8.70 14.81 16.66
CA ALA A 41 9.64 14.78 17.78
C ALA A 41 9.84 13.35 18.36
N GLU A 42 8.83 12.49 18.25
CA GLU A 42 8.87 11.12 18.78
C GLU A 42 9.16 10.08 17.68
N LYS A 43 8.58 10.28 16.49
CA LYS A 43 8.58 9.28 15.41
C LYS A 43 9.51 9.63 14.24
N GLY A 44 10.15 10.80 14.28
CA GLY A 44 10.94 11.34 13.17
C GLY A 44 10.07 11.89 12.05
N GLU A 45 10.71 12.27 10.94
CA GLU A 45 10.01 12.80 9.76
C GLU A 45 8.90 11.85 9.28
N PHE A 46 7.73 12.41 8.98
CA PHE A 46 6.67 11.64 8.36
C PHE A 46 7.02 11.33 6.91
N ASN A 47 7.10 10.05 6.60
CA ASN A 47 7.05 9.52 5.25
C ASN A 47 6.40 8.14 5.30
N LEU A 48 5.93 7.64 4.16
CA LEU A 48 5.19 6.37 4.15
C LEU A 48 6.06 5.18 4.55
N LEU A 49 7.38 5.23 4.35
CA LEU A 49 8.28 4.16 4.80
C LEU A 49 8.35 4.12 6.33
N ASN A 50 8.46 5.27 7.01
CA ASN A 50 8.43 5.38 8.45
C ASN A 50 7.06 4.97 9.01
N LEU A 51 5.96 5.38 8.38
CA LEU A 51 4.62 4.94 8.74
C LEU A 51 4.48 3.41 8.62
N SER A 52 4.89 2.84 7.49
CA SER A 52 4.84 1.39 7.28
C SER A 52 5.72 0.60 8.26
N ARG A 53 6.85 1.16 8.70
CA ARG A 53 7.71 0.56 9.73
C ARG A 53 7.05 0.63 11.10
N GLU A 54 6.48 1.77 11.49
CA GLU A 54 5.79 1.94 12.77
C GLU A 54 4.59 1.01 12.91
N LYS A 55 3.83 0.83 11.83
CA LYS A 55 2.71 -0.10 11.76
C LYS A 55 3.12 -1.56 11.56
N GLY A 56 4.40 -1.82 11.31
CA GLY A 56 4.94 -3.17 11.10
C GLY A 56 4.50 -3.83 9.79
N TRP A 57 4.10 -3.03 8.78
CA TRP A 57 3.75 -3.49 7.43
C TRP A 57 4.96 -3.71 6.54
N LEU A 58 6.09 -3.03 6.79
CA LEU A 58 7.33 -3.31 6.08
C LEU A 58 8.38 -3.80 7.08
N ARG A 59 8.50 -5.12 7.21
CA ARG A 59 9.46 -5.75 8.12
C ARG A 59 10.71 -6.17 7.36
N LEU A 60 11.86 -5.64 7.75
CA LEU A 60 13.14 -5.98 7.14
C LEU A 60 13.39 -7.50 7.17
N THR A 61 13.91 -8.02 6.06
CA THR A 61 14.30 -9.42 5.89
C THR A 61 15.45 -9.52 4.87
N ASP A 62 15.96 -10.73 4.69
CA ASP A 62 16.92 -11.03 3.64
C ASP A 62 16.23 -11.14 2.26
N VAL A 63 16.97 -10.84 1.20
CA VAL A 63 16.51 -10.92 -0.19
C VAL A 63 16.09 -12.34 -0.58
N ALA A 64 16.84 -13.35 -0.13
CA ALA A 64 16.62 -14.74 -0.52
C ALA A 64 15.24 -15.30 -0.10
N PRO A 65 14.76 -15.11 1.14
CA PRO A 65 13.39 -15.46 1.51
C PRO A 65 12.31 -14.83 0.64
N VAL A 66 12.48 -13.56 0.23
CA VAL A 66 11.49 -12.88 -0.62
C VAL A 66 11.50 -13.46 -2.03
N LEU A 67 12.69 -13.67 -2.63
CA LEU A 67 12.79 -14.36 -3.92
C LEU A 67 12.17 -15.76 -3.86
N LYS A 68 12.42 -16.50 -2.79
CA LYS A 68 11.85 -17.84 -2.60
C LYS A 68 10.33 -17.79 -2.46
N SER A 69 9.79 -16.81 -1.74
CA SER A 69 8.35 -16.60 -1.62
C SER A 69 7.70 -16.34 -2.98
N TRP A 70 8.34 -15.50 -3.82
CA TRP A 70 7.85 -15.23 -5.17
C TRP A 70 8.00 -16.45 -6.06
N GLN A 71 9.08 -17.22 -5.96
CA GLN A 71 9.27 -18.43 -6.74
C GLN A 71 8.19 -19.48 -6.45
N ASP A 72 7.97 -19.76 -5.16
CA ASP A 72 7.09 -20.84 -4.73
C ASP A 72 5.61 -20.46 -4.71
N LEU A 73 5.31 -19.17 -4.58
CA LEU A 73 3.95 -18.61 -4.53
C LEU A 73 3.07 -19.29 -3.46
N GLU A 74 3.67 -19.71 -2.36
CA GLU A 74 2.95 -20.39 -1.27
C GLU A 74 1.81 -19.53 -0.72
N TYR A 75 1.97 -18.20 -0.68
CA TYR A 75 0.92 -17.26 -0.27
C TYR A 75 -0.29 -17.24 -1.20
N LEU A 76 -0.20 -17.75 -2.43
CA LEU A 76 -1.33 -17.83 -3.37
C LEU A 76 -2.11 -19.13 -3.26
N LYS A 77 -1.64 -20.11 -2.47
CA LYS A 77 -2.39 -21.37 -2.24
C LYS A 77 -3.69 -21.18 -1.49
N SER A 78 -3.96 -19.96 -1.02
CA SER A 78 -5.27 -19.54 -0.51
C SER A 78 -6.36 -19.53 -1.58
N PHE A 79 -5.96 -19.39 -2.85
CA PHE A 79 -6.87 -19.50 -3.98
C PHE A 79 -7.04 -20.98 -4.31
N PRO A 80 -8.25 -21.57 -4.16
CA PRO A 80 -8.45 -23.01 -4.26
C PRO A 80 -7.99 -23.63 -5.58
N ASP A 81 -8.10 -22.87 -6.67
CA ASP A 81 -7.77 -23.33 -8.03
C ASP A 81 -6.31 -23.00 -8.43
N PHE A 82 -5.54 -22.36 -7.55
CA PHE A 82 -4.16 -22.00 -7.86
C PHE A 82 -3.26 -23.24 -7.88
N SER A 83 -2.69 -23.50 -9.05
CA SER A 83 -1.60 -24.45 -9.20
C SER A 83 -0.66 -24.03 -10.32
N LEU A 84 0.62 -24.32 -10.15
CA LEU A 84 1.61 -24.19 -11.23
C LEU A 84 1.88 -25.57 -11.84
N ASP A 85 1.86 -25.63 -13.16
CA ASP A 85 2.32 -26.81 -13.88
C ASP A 85 3.86 -26.92 -13.87
N SER A 86 4.39 -28.06 -14.34
CA SER A 86 5.84 -28.31 -14.35
C SER A 86 6.62 -27.34 -15.25
N SER A 87 6.02 -26.88 -16.35
CA SER A 87 6.65 -25.93 -17.27
C SER A 87 6.74 -24.53 -16.66
N GLN A 88 5.68 -24.09 -15.97
CA GLN A 88 5.64 -22.83 -15.23
C GLN A 88 6.64 -22.84 -14.08
N LYS A 89 6.74 -23.94 -13.32
CA LYS A 89 7.75 -24.07 -12.25
C LYS A 89 9.18 -23.97 -12.81
N ALA A 90 9.50 -24.72 -13.87
CA ALA A 90 10.82 -24.69 -14.49
C ALA A 90 11.17 -23.31 -15.08
N LEU A 91 10.20 -22.61 -15.68
CA LEU A 91 10.36 -21.24 -16.15
C LEU A 91 10.68 -20.31 -14.98
N ARG A 92 9.91 -20.38 -13.89
CA ARG A 92 10.13 -19.56 -12.69
C ARG A 92 11.50 -19.83 -12.08
N ASP A 93 11.91 -21.09 -11.93
CA ASP A 93 13.23 -21.46 -11.40
C ASP A 93 14.36 -20.77 -12.19
N THR A 94 14.25 -20.82 -13.53
CA THR A 94 15.23 -20.17 -14.42
C THR A 94 15.20 -18.65 -14.26
N LYS A 95 14.00 -18.06 -14.25
CA LYS A 95 13.84 -16.60 -14.21
C LYS A 95 14.18 -15.97 -12.87
N PHE A 96 13.92 -16.65 -11.75
CA PHE A 96 14.37 -16.17 -10.45
C PHE A 96 15.87 -16.29 -10.26
N LEU A 97 16.53 -17.27 -10.90
CA LEU A 97 18.00 -17.32 -10.94
C LEU A 97 18.59 -16.16 -11.75
N GLU A 98 18.01 -15.85 -12.92
CA GLU A 98 18.38 -14.68 -13.72
C GLU A 98 18.16 -13.37 -12.94
N LEU A 99 17.02 -13.26 -12.24
CA LEU A 99 16.71 -12.09 -11.43
C LEU A 99 17.72 -11.93 -10.28
N GLN A 100 18.01 -13.03 -9.56
CA GLN A 100 19.01 -13.02 -8.50
C GLN A 100 20.36 -12.53 -9.02
N GLN A 101 20.79 -13.01 -10.19
CA GLN A 101 22.05 -12.57 -10.79
C GLN A 101 22.03 -11.05 -11.04
N ILE A 102 20.95 -10.49 -11.58
CA ILE A 102 20.83 -9.03 -11.78
C ILE A 102 20.88 -8.27 -10.45
N LEU A 103 20.18 -8.76 -9.43
CA LEU A 103 20.20 -8.14 -8.09
C LEU A 103 21.61 -8.13 -7.46
N GLU A 104 22.44 -9.12 -7.80
CA GLU A 104 23.82 -9.24 -7.30
C GLU A 104 24.83 -8.45 -8.14
N THR A 105 24.63 -8.33 -9.46
CA THR A 105 25.60 -7.69 -10.37
C THR A 105 25.31 -6.23 -10.65
N ASP A 106 24.03 -5.87 -10.77
CA ASP A 106 23.60 -4.57 -11.28
C ASP A 106 23.09 -3.66 -10.15
N LEU A 107 22.82 -4.22 -8.96
CA LEU A 107 22.35 -3.47 -7.80
C LEU A 107 23.29 -3.64 -6.59
N HIS A 108 23.26 -2.65 -5.71
CA HIS A 108 23.97 -2.58 -4.45
C HIS A 108 23.01 -2.22 -3.33
N ASN A 109 23.42 -2.38 -2.07
CA ASN A 109 22.61 -2.03 -0.90
C ASN A 109 21.19 -2.65 -0.94
N CYS A 110 21.09 -3.89 -1.44
CA CYS A 110 19.82 -4.57 -1.58
C CYS A 110 19.20 -4.84 -0.20
N GLU A 111 17.96 -4.41 -0.03
CA GLU A 111 17.13 -4.67 1.13
C GLU A 111 15.85 -5.36 0.70
N ALA A 112 15.27 -6.14 1.59
CA ALA A 112 13.98 -6.77 1.37
C ALA A 112 13.06 -6.53 2.56
N PHE A 113 11.77 -6.44 2.29
CA PHE A 113 10.75 -6.23 3.30
C PHE A 113 9.61 -7.22 3.11
N ILE A 114 9.17 -7.86 4.19
CA ILE A 114 7.97 -8.71 4.20
C ILE A 114 6.75 -7.82 4.38
N LEU A 115 5.71 -8.06 3.56
CA LEU A 115 4.38 -7.46 3.69
C LEU A 115 3.56 -8.23 4.74
N PRO A 116 2.73 -7.54 5.53
CA PRO A 116 1.98 -8.20 6.59
C PRO A 116 0.91 -9.10 5.95
N TYR A 117 0.73 -10.28 6.51
CA TYR A 117 -0.38 -11.16 6.18
C TYR A 117 -0.63 -12.08 7.37
N GLU A 118 -1.82 -12.00 7.95
CA GLU A 118 -2.14 -12.78 9.15
C GLU A 118 -2.34 -14.26 8.82
N GLY A 119 -1.68 -15.13 9.59
CA GLY A 119 -1.94 -16.57 9.60
C GLY A 119 -1.02 -17.46 8.75
N TRP A 120 -0.03 -16.90 8.03
CA TRP A 120 0.75 -17.66 7.04
C TRP A 120 2.25 -17.45 7.22
N SER A 121 3.01 -18.54 7.10
CA SER A 121 4.47 -18.53 7.26
C SER A 121 5.24 -17.93 6.07
N ASN A 122 4.57 -17.67 4.94
CA ASN A 122 5.19 -17.40 3.64
C ASN A 122 4.65 -16.11 2.99
N SER A 123 4.57 -15.02 3.74
CA SER A 123 4.08 -13.73 3.23
C SER A 123 4.93 -13.22 2.05
N PRO A 124 4.31 -12.56 1.05
CA PRO A 124 5.06 -11.90 0.00
C PRO A 124 5.92 -10.76 0.57
N GLY A 125 6.97 -10.40 -0.13
CA GLY A 125 7.79 -9.23 0.19
C GLY A 125 8.04 -8.34 -1.01
N ILE A 126 8.75 -7.24 -0.77
CA ILE A 126 9.34 -6.37 -1.79
C ILE A 126 10.86 -6.46 -1.70
N ILE A 127 11.55 -6.23 -2.82
CA ILE A 127 13.01 -6.10 -2.88
C ILE A 127 13.33 -4.73 -3.43
N ILE A 128 14.28 -4.03 -2.81
CA ILE A 128 14.79 -2.75 -3.30
C ILE A 128 16.31 -2.79 -3.35
N GLY A 129 16.89 -2.27 -4.43
CA GLY A 129 18.33 -2.15 -4.58
C GLY A 129 18.71 -0.83 -5.24
N GLN A 130 19.91 -0.36 -4.95
CA GLN A 130 20.47 0.87 -5.48
C GLN A 130 21.31 0.58 -6.72
N THR A 131 21.16 1.36 -7.79
CA THR A 131 21.98 1.25 -9.00
C THR A 131 23.35 1.94 -8.80
N PRO A 132 24.34 1.71 -9.69
CA PRO A 132 25.62 2.43 -9.63
C PRO A 132 25.46 3.95 -9.78
N ASP A 133 24.40 4.38 -10.49
CA ASP A 133 24.02 5.79 -10.66
C ASP A 133 23.36 6.40 -9.41
N GLN A 134 23.29 5.66 -8.30
CA GLN A 134 22.71 6.05 -7.00
C GLN A 134 21.18 6.13 -6.96
N ASP A 135 20.49 5.79 -8.04
CA ASP A 135 19.04 5.62 -8.05
C ASP A 135 18.62 4.30 -7.42
N TRP A 136 17.32 4.11 -7.23
CA TRP A 136 16.75 2.95 -6.58
C TRP A 136 15.76 2.25 -7.50
N ILE A 137 15.81 0.92 -7.52
CA ILE A 137 14.84 0.05 -8.19
C ILE A 137 14.14 -0.79 -7.13
N CYS A 138 12.82 -0.75 -7.10
CA CYS A 138 11.98 -1.57 -6.23
C CYS A 138 11.16 -2.55 -7.07
N ILE A 139 11.11 -3.81 -6.63
CA ILE A 139 10.30 -4.88 -7.20
C ILE A 139 9.29 -5.31 -6.15
N ALA A 140 8.02 -5.37 -6.53
CA ALA A 140 6.92 -5.74 -5.65
C ALA A 140 5.97 -6.71 -6.36
N PRO A 141 5.36 -7.67 -5.66
CA PRO A 141 4.22 -8.41 -6.18
C PRO A 141 2.97 -7.53 -6.13
N THR A 142 2.09 -7.69 -7.10
CA THR A 142 0.70 -7.29 -6.91
C THR A 142 0.12 -8.14 -5.77
N VAL A 143 -0.65 -7.51 -4.87
CA VAL A 143 -1.41 -8.20 -3.82
C VAL A 143 -2.90 -8.11 -4.11
N TYR A 144 -3.66 -9.12 -3.67
CA TYR A 144 -5.10 -9.09 -3.79
C TYR A 144 -5.68 -7.91 -3.01
N ILE A 145 -6.64 -7.21 -3.62
CA ILE A 145 -7.34 -6.05 -3.07
C ILE A 145 -8.83 -6.37 -3.13
N PRO A 146 -9.50 -6.60 -1.99
CA PRO A 146 -10.85 -7.11 -1.92
C PRO A 146 -11.89 -6.05 -2.27
N SER A 147 -11.58 -4.77 -2.04
CA SER A 147 -12.52 -3.68 -2.27
C SER A 147 -11.95 -2.65 -3.23
N GLU A 148 -12.77 -2.17 -4.14
CA GLU A 148 -12.59 -0.83 -4.69
C GLU A 148 -13.33 0.13 -3.76
N ILE A 149 -12.69 1.22 -3.30
CA ILE A 149 -13.38 2.27 -2.54
C ILE A 149 -13.90 3.30 -3.53
N PRO A 150 -15.23 3.37 -3.76
CA PRO A 150 -15.77 4.26 -4.76
C PRO A 150 -15.77 5.71 -4.28
N ASN A 151 -15.78 6.64 -5.25
CA ASN A 151 -15.71 8.08 -5.00
C ASN A 151 -16.94 8.65 -4.28
N ASP A 152 -18.05 7.92 -4.27
CA ASP A 152 -19.27 8.23 -3.53
C ASP A 152 -19.22 7.75 -2.06
N VAL A 153 -18.11 7.15 -1.62
CA VAL A 153 -17.80 6.88 -0.20
C VAL A 153 -16.70 7.83 0.29
N ILE A 154 -15.58 7.87 -0.44
CA ILE A 154 -14.47 8.80 -0.19
C ILE A 154 -14.13 9.49 -1.51
N ALA A 155 -14.64 10.71 -1.72
CA ALA A 155 -14.26 11.51 -2.88
C ALA A 155 -12.80 11.92 -2.77
N ARG A 156 -12.09 11.64 -3.86
CA ARG A 156 -10.67 11.85 -3.98
C ARG A 156 -10.34 12.33 -5.39
N SER A 157 -9.39 13.24 -5.45
CA SER A 157 -8.87 13.75 -6.72
C SER A 157 -7.45 13.24 -6.95
N PRO A 158 -7.07 12.96 -8.21
CA PRO A 158 -5.72 12.55 -8.52
C PRO A 158 -4.74 13.66 -8.12
N LEU A 159 -3.60 13.26 -7.57
CA LEU A 159 -2.52 14.21 -7.35
C LEU A 159 -1.92 14.64 -8.69
N PRO A 160 -1.42 15.88 -8.78
CA PRO A 160 -0.57 16.26 -9.89
C PRO A 160 0.57 15.27 -9.99
N THR A 161 0.71 14.60 -11.14
CA THR A 161 1.85 13.70 -11.37
C THR A 161 3.13 14.52 -11.15
N PRO A 162 3.98 14.15 -10.18
CA PRO A 162 5.23 14.84 -9.98
C PRO A 162 6.00 14.74 -11.30
N LYS A 163 6.31 15.89 -11.92
CA LYS A 163 7.21 15.86 -13.06
C LYS A 163 8.56 15.38 -12.53
N PRO A 164 9.14 14.29 -13.09
CA PRO A 164 10.48 13.90 -12.70
C PRO A 164 11.38 15.12 -12.89
N SER A 165 12.03 15.53 -11.81
CA SER A 165 12.92 16.70 -11.82
C SER A 165 14.09 16.48 -12.77
N GLN A 166 14.47 15.22 -12.98
CA GLN A 166 15.51 14.76 -13.89
C GLN A 166 15.10 13.41 -14.50
N PRO A 167 15.54 13.10 -15.74
CA PRO A 167 15.38 11.76 -16.29
C PRO A 167 16.26 10.76 -15.53
N LEU A 168 15.86 9.49 -15.52
CA LEU A 168 16.70 8.42 -14.99
C LEU A 168 17.98 8.28 -15.84
N PRO A 169 19.15 8.09 -15.22
CA PRO A 169 20.41 7.74 -15.87
C PRO A 169 20.36 6.45 -16.69
N GLU A 170 21.27 6.34 -17.67
CA GLU A 170 21.30 5.22 -18.62
C GLU A 170 21.52 3.84 -17.97
N GLN A 171 22.35 3.73 -16.91
CA GLN A 171 22.57 2.42 -16.28
C GLN A 171 21.34 2.01 -15.47
N THR A 172 20.73 2.95 -14.74
CA THR A 172 19.44 2.73 -14.06
C THR A 172 18.36 2.25 -15.03
N ILE A 173 18.24 2.90 -16.21
CA ILE A 173 17.31 2.45 -17.26
C ILE A 173 17.66 1.05 -17.75
N GLY A 174 18.95 0.77 -17.98
CA GLY A 174 19.43 -0.55 -18.42
C GLY A 174 19.06 -1.67 -17.45
N SER A 175 19.31 -1.48 -16.15
CA SER A 175 18.94 -2.44 -15.10
C SER A 175 17.43 -2.62 -15.00
N LEU A 176 16.67 -1.51 -15.05
CA LEU A 176 15.20 -1.56 -15.03
C LEU A 176 14.64 -2.38 -16.20
N LEU A 177 15.15 -2.18 -17.42
CA LEU A 177 14.70 -2.91 -18.61
C LEU A 177 14.99 -4.41 -18.53
N LYS A 178 16.14 -4.82 -17.97
CA LYS A 178 16.46 -6.24 -17.75
C LYS A 178 15.47 -6.88 -16.76
N ILE A 179 15.19 -6.19 -15.65
CA ILE A 179 14.22 -6.66 -14.64
C ILE A 179 12.82 -6.75 -15.25
N GLN A 180 12.40 -5.73 -16.00
CA GLN A 180 11.09 -5.71 -16.68
C GLN A 180 10.96 -6.84 -17.71
N ALA A 181 12.02 -7.17 -18.45
CA ALA A 181 12.00 -8.30 -19.38
C ALA A 181 11.75 -9.63 -18.66
N ILE A 182 12.42 -9.87 -17.52
CA ILE A 182 12.18 -11.05 -16.69
C ILE A 182 10.74 -11.08 -16.16
N ILE A 183 10.24 -9.96 -15.64
CA ILE A 183 8.87 -9.84 -15.14
C ILE A 183 7.85 -10.14 -16.25
N LEU A 184 8.09 -9.63 -17.46
CA LEU A 184 7.22 -9.88 -18.62
C LEU A 184 7.22 -11.36 -19.01
N GLU A 185 8.37 -12.03 -18.99
CA GLU A 185 8.48 -13.46 -19.29
C GLU A 185 7.87 -14.35 -18.20
N LEU A 186 7.95 -13.95 -16.92
CA LEU A 186 7.24 -14.60 -15.82
C LEU A 186 5.72 -14.53 -16.01
N GLY A 187 5.23 -13.48 -16.69
CA GLY A 187 3.83 -13.27 -17.01
C GLY A 187 2.97 -13.00 -15.79
N SER A 188 1.66 -12.91 -16.04
CA SER A 188 0.65 -12.81 -14.99
C SER A 188 -0.02 -14.15 -14.72
N ILE A 189 -0.47 -14.32 -13.49
CA ILE A 189 -1.18 -15.50 -12.99
C ILE A 189 -2.59 -15.06 -12.66
N GLN A 190 -3.56 -15.67 -13.36
CA GLN A 190 -4.96 -15.49 -13.03
C GLN A 190 -5.31 -16.38 -11.85
N LEU A 191 -5.81 -15.74 -10.79
CA LEU A 191 -6.23 -16.37 -9.57
C LEU A 191 -7.73 -16.27 -9.50
N ASN A 192 -8.36 -17.41 -9.31
CA ASN A 192 -9.80 -17.56 -9.26
C ASN A 192 -10.18 -18.37 -8.02
N GLY A 193 -11.33 -18.05 -7.46
CA GLY A 193 -11.97 -18.91 -6.46
C GLY A 193 -12.36 -18.18 -5.19
N ASP A 194 -12.87 -18.99 -4.26
CA ASP A 194 -13.42 -18.53 -2.99
C ASP A 194 -12.34 -18.47 -1.92
N PHE A 195 -12.02 -17.25 -1.48
CA PHE A 195 -11.09 -16.96 -0.39
C PHE A 195 -11.78 -17.07 0.98
N GLY A 196 -12.59 -18.13 1.17
CA GLY A 196 -13.17 -18.48 2.48
C GLY A 196 -14.41 -17.69 2.91
N GLY A 197 -15.13 -17.06 1.98
CA GLY A 197 -16.29 -16.21 2.26
C GLY A 197 -17.53 -16.48 1.40
N GLY A 198 -17.51 -17.48 0.51
CA GLY A 198 -18.64 -17.79 -0.38
C GLY A 198 -18.68 -17.01 -1.68
N TYR A 199 -17.64 -16.22 -1.99
CA TYR A 199 -17.59 -15.35 -3.18
C TYR A 199 -16.50 -15.79 -4.13
N TYR A 200 -16.83 -15.73 -5.41
CA TYR A 200 -15.85 -15.93 -6.45
C TYR A 200 -15.07 -14.64 -6.69
N TYR A 201 -13.76 -14.69 -6.49
CA TYR A 201 -12.87 -13.58 -6.77
C TYR A 201 -12.04 -13.87 -8.01
N GLU A 202 -11.80 -12.83 -8.80
CA GLU A 202 -10.83 -12.83 -9.89
C GLU A 202 -9.74 -11.83 -9.57
N TYR A 203 -8.49 -12.28 -9.67
CA TYR A 203 -7.35 -11.45 -9.36
C TYR A 203 -6.15 -11.81 -10.22
N THR A 204 -5.50 -10.80 -10.80
CA THR A 204 -4.29 -11.00 -11.61
C THR A 204 -3.05 -10.73 -10.78
N HIS A 205 -2.34 -11.79 -10.41
CA HIS A 205 -1.05 -11.69 -9.75
C HIS A 205 0.10 -11.53 -10.75
N GLN A 206 0.99 -10.59 -10.51
CA GLN A 206 2.23 -10.42 -11.26
C GLN A 206 3.27 -9.70 -10.41
N LEU A 207 4.53 -9.71 -10.82
CA LEU A 207 5.51 -8.78 -10.29
C LEU A 207 5.39 -7.45 -11.04
N VAL A 208 5.71 -6.37 -10.33
CA VAL A 208 5.85 -5.02 -10.88
C VAL A 208 7.18 -4.45 -10.39
N CYS A 209 7.69 -3.46 -11.11
CA CYS A 209 8.87 -2.74 -10.65
C CYS A 209 8.78 -1.26 -10.98
N ALA A 210 9.47 -0.46 -10.17
CA ALA A 210 9.60 0.97 -10.36
C ALA A 210 11.02 1.43 -10.03
N ALA A 211 11.44 2.51 -10.67
CA ALA A 211 12.73 3.14 -10.41
C ALA A 211 12.56 4.62 -10.06
N ALA A 212 13.39 5.13 -9.17
CA ALA A 212 13.36 6.54 -8.77
C ALA A 212 14.71 7.00 -8.18
N HIS A 213 14.91 8.32 -8.11
CA HIS A 213 16.11 8.93 -7.53
C HIS A 213 16.26 8.72 -6.02
N THR A 214 15.18 8.40 -5.31
CA THR A 214 15.20 8.12 -3.88
C THR A 214 14.58 6.77 -3.58
N LYS A 215 15.04 6.16 -2.49
CA LYS A 215 14.57 4.86 -2.02
C LYS A 215 13.08 4.89 -1.74
N GLU A 216 12.62 5.91 -1.05
CA GLU A 216 11.23 6.13 -0.66
C GLU A 216 10.34 6.22 -1.89
N LEU A 217 10.72 7.01 -2.89
CA LEU A 217 9.94 7.17 -4.12
C LEU A 217 9.90 5.87 -4.94
N ALA A 218 10.99 5.10 -4.97
CA ALA A 218 11.00 3.82 -5.67
C ALA A 218 10.06 2.81 -5.01
N ILE A 219 10.08 2.72 -3.67
CA ILE A 219 9.15 1.87 -2.91
C ILE A 219 7.71 2.30 -3.16
N PHE A 220 7.40 3.59 -3.02
CA PHE A 220 6.01 4.05 -3.15
C PHE A 220 5.49 3.87 -4.57
N THR A 221 6.30 4.14 -5.57
CA THR A 221 5.91 3.92 -6.97
C THR A 221 5.67 2.44 -7.24
N ALA A 222 6.49 1.53 -6.69
CA ALA A 222 6.27 0.09 -6.83
C ALA A 222 5.02 -0.38 -6.09
N LEU A 223 4.76 0.14 -4.88
CA LEU A 223 3.54 -0.17 -4.11
C LEU A 223 2.27 0.40 -4.76
N GLN A 224 2.35 1.54 -5.44
CA GLN A 224 1.25 2.06 -6.25
C GLN A 224 1.01 1.21 -7.48
N ALA A 225 2.08 0.80 -8.18
CA ALA A 225 1.99 -0.10 -9.32
C ALA A 225 1.46 -1.50 -8.93
N SER A 226 1.71 -1.94 -7.69
CA SER A 226 1.18 -3.21 -7.16
C SER A 226 -0.28 -3.13 -6.71
N GLY A 227 -0.83 -1.91 -6.61
CA GLY A 227 -2.14 -1.62 -6.04
C GLY A 227 -2.17 -1.61 -4.50
N THR A 228 -1.07 -1.95 -3.83
CA THR A 228 -0.99 -1.98 -2.36
C THR A 228 -1.12 -0.58 -1.74
N LEU A 229 -0.82 0.47 -2.50
CA LEU A 229 -0.84 1.85 -2.05
C LEU A 229 -1.61 2.74 -3.04
N GLU A 230 -2.53 3.54 -2.53
CA GLU A 230 -3.14 4.67 -3.25
C GLU A 230 -2.85 5.97 -2.52
N ILE A 231 -2.53 7.02 -3.28
CA ILE A 231 -2.29 8.36 -2.74
C ILE A 231 -3.09 9.38 -3.55
N HIS A 232 -3.96 10.13 -2.88
CA HIS A 232 -4.85 11.09 -3.52
C HIS A 232 -5.02 12.36 -2.71
N GLN A 233 -5.49 13.43 -3.35
CA GLN A 233 -6.01 14.60 -2.65
C GLN A 233 -7.38 14.26 -2.06
N PHE A 234 -7.58 14.55 -0.78
CA PHE A 234 -8.88 14.37 -0.15
C PHE A 234 -9.85 15.47 -0.55
N ASP A 235 -11.06 15.08 -0.97
CA ASP A 235 -12.14 16.00 -1.27
C ASP A 235 -13.27 15.93 -0.25
N ARG A 236 -13.85 14.75 0.02
CA ARG A 236 -15.01 14.62 0.93
C ARG A 236 -15.28 13.17 1.33
N LEU A 237 -15.81 12.96 2.53
CA LEU A 237 -16.47 11.72 2.97
C LEU A 237 -17.98 11.80 2.75
N PHE A 238 -18.60 10.70 2.35
CA PHE A 238 -20.06 10.59 2.20
C PHE A 238 -20.65 9.53 3.12
N SER A 239 -21.92 9.71 3.46
CA SER A 239 -22.76 8.68 4.06
C SER A 239 -23.47 7.88 2.97
N GLU A 240 -23.53 6.55 3.10
CA GLU A 240 -24.36 5.70 2.20
C GLU A 240 -25.85 6.10 2.20
N ARG A 241 -26.33 6.64 3.32
CA ARG A 241 -27.71 7.08 3.46
C ARG A 241 -27.79 8.53 3.01
N ASP A 242 -28.34 8.72 1.82
CA ASP A 242 -28.45 10.01 1.17
C ASP A 242 -29.16 11.08 2.04
N GLN A 243 -28.55 12.28 2.00
CA GLN A 243 -29.04 13.65 2.21
C GLN A 243 -29.09 14.37 3.57
N GLU A 244 -29.06 13.76 4.76
CA GLU A 244 -29.15 14.57 6.00
C GLU A 244 -28.27 14.10 7.18
N ASP A 245 -27.22 13.30 6.97
CA ASP A 245 -26.27 13.07 8.06
C ASP A 245 -25.33 14.27 8.23
N LEU A 246 -25.80 15.26 8.99
CA LEU A 246 -25.06 16.45 9.41
C LEU A 246 -23.70 16.11 10.05
N SER A 247 -23.48 14.87 10.49
CA SER A 247 -22.24 14.44 11.11
C SER A 247 -21.08 14.38 10.10
N TYR A 248 -21.31 13.82 8.91
CA TYR A 248 -20.29 13.79 7.84
C TYR A 248 -19.98 15.21 7.34
N ASP A 249 -20.98 16.08 7.23
CA ASP A 249 -20.77 17.47 6.81
C ASP A 249 -19.98 18.27 7.83
N ARG A 250 -20.28 18.11 9.12
CA ARG A 250 -19.51 18.71 10.20
C ARG A 250 -18.08 18.20 10.22
N LEU A 251 -17.87 16.91 10.04
CA LEU A 251 -16.52 16.32 9.97
C LEU A 251 -15.75 16.85 8.76
N ASN A 252 -16.34 16.83 7.56
CA ASN A 252 -15.73 17.35 6.35
C ASN A 252 -15.36 18.83 6.47
N GLN A 253 -16.28 19.63 7.02
CA GLN A 253 -16.04 21.05 7.26
C GLN A 253 -14.90 21.25 8.27
N PHE A 254 -14.93 20.52 9.38
CA PHE A 254 -13.89 20.60 10.40
C PHE A 254 -12.52 20.24 9.82
N LEU A 255 -12.41 19.13 9.09
CA LEU A 255 -11.18 18.69 8.45
C LEU A 255 -10.66 19.79 7.51
N LYS A 256 -11.46 20.28 6.56
CA LYS A 256 -11.01 21.29 5.59
C LYS A 256 -10.64 22.64 6.20
N GLN A 257 -11.28 23.03 7.30
CA GLN A 257 -11.02 24.31 7.96
C GLN A 257 -9.74 24.30 8.80
N ASN A 258 -9.39 23.15 9.39
CA ASN A 258 -8.29 23.06 10.35
C ASN A 258 -7.07 22.33 9.79
N LEU A 259 -7.23 21.51 8.74
CA LEU A 259 -6.20 20.67 8.16
C LEU A 259 -6.17 20.88 6.65
N SER A 260 -5.06 21.39 6.13
CA SER A 260 -4.89 21.59 4.69
C SER A 260 -3.40 21.68 4.31
N PRO A 261 -2.96 21.03 3.21
CA PRO A 261 -3.75 20.18 2.31
C PRO A 261 -3.99 18.78 2.91
N LEU A 262 -5.22 18.25 2.79
CA LEU A 262 -5.56 16.91 3.24
C LEU A 262 -5.26 15.87 2.15
N MET A 263 -4.56 14.81 2.55
CA MET A 263 -4.13 13.73 1.67
C MET A 263 -4.81 12.43 2.13
N VAL A 264 -5.20 11.60 1.16
CA VAL A 264 -5.65 10.23 1.41
C VAL A 264 -4.51 9.28 1.08
N TYR A 265 -4.06 8.51 2.07
CA TYR A 265 -3.17 7.37 1.88
C TYR A 265 -3.94 6.10 2.21
N ARG A 266 -4.19 5.25 1.23
CA ARG A 266 -4.85 3.97 1.42
C ARG A 266 -3.82 2.86 1.20
N PHE A 267 -3.61 2.05 2.23
CA PHE A 267 -2.86 0.82 2.15
C PHE A 267 -3.80 -0.37 2.20
N SER A 268 -3.75 -1.21 1.19
CA SER A 268 -4.54 -2.44 1.09
C SER A 268 -3.61 -3.65 1.14
N PHE A 269 -3.74 -4.46 2.19
CA PHE A 269 -2.97 -5.69 2.37
C PHE A 269 -3.92 -6.87 2.52
N TRP A 270 -4.18 -7.59 1.42
CA TRP A 270 -5.07 -8.75 1.44
C TRP A 270 -6.44 -8.37 1.99
N THR A 271 -6.78 -8.75 3.20
CA THR A 271 -8.06 -8.43 3.84
C THR A 271 -8.07 -7.08 4.55
N ASP A 272 -6.91 -6.45 4.76
CA ASP A 272 -6.79 -5.29 5.64
C ASP A 272 -6.72 -3.99 4.87
N GLU A 273 -7.62 -3.07 5.19
CA GLU A 273 -7.66 -1.71 4.66
C GLU A 273 -7.24 -0.70 5.72
N ASN A 274 -6.30 0.16 5.37
CA ASN A 274 -5.72 1.17 6.24
C ASN A 274 -5.70 2.52 5.51
N ILE A 275 -6.63 3.41 5.86
CA ILE A 275 -6.85 4.67 5.17
C ILE A 275 -6.52 5.83 6.11
N TYR A 276 -5.59 6.69 5.70
CA TYR A 276 -5.20 7.88 6.44
C TYR A 276 -5.67 9.10 5.66
N ILE A 277 -6.49 9.93 6.29
CA ILE A 277 -6.93 11.23 5.77
C ILE A 277 -6.26 12.29 6.64
N ILE A 278 -5.07 12.71 6.24
CA ILE A 278 -4.15 13.47 7.09
C ILE A 278 -3.54 14.66 6.35
N ALA A 279 -3.12 15.67 7.10
CA ALA A 279 -2.42 16.85 6.60
C ALA A 279 -1.20 17.15 7.47
N PRO A 280 -0.17 17.82 6.93
CA PRO A 280 0.83 18.46 7.76
C PRO A 280 0.13 19.49 8.64
N TYR A 281 0.48 19.49 9.92
CA TYR A 281 0.06 20.44 10.92
C TYR A 281 1.30 21.12 11.50
N GLU A 282 1.12 22.17 12.30
CA GLU A 282 2.23 22.96 12.85
C GLU A 282 3.42 22.11 13.33
N SER A 283 4.63 22.66 13.26
CA SER A 283 5.86 21.99 13.73
C SER A 283 6.15 20.63 13.09
N GLU A 284 5.83 20.47 11.80
CA GLU A 284 6.11 19.29 10.98
C GLU A 284 5.31 18.02 11.32
N ASP A 285 4.50 18.06 12.39
CA ASP A 285 3.60 16.98 12.77
C ASP A 285 2.54 16.73 11.70
N TRP A 286 1.92 15.54 11.72
CA TRP A 286 0.79 15.22 10.84
C TRP A 286 -0.44 14.85 11.66
N LEU A 287 -1.59 15.37 11.28
CA LEU A 287 -2.86 15.17 11.96
C LEU A 287 -3.98 14.80 11.01
N GLY A 288 -4.96 14.07 11.52
CA GLY A 288 -6.20 13.83 10.79
C GLY A 288 -6.94 12.61 11.29
N LEU A 289 -7.43 11.82 10.36
CA LEU A 289 -8.27 10.65 10.61
C LEU A 289 -7.58 9.40 10.09
N TYR A 290 -7.61 8.33 10.87
CA TYR A 290 -7.25 6.98 10.44
C TYR A 290 -8.50 6.11 10.45
N LEU A 291 -8.78 5.48 9.31
CA LEU A 291 -9.82 4.48 9.16
C LEU A 291 -9.14 3.13 9.00
N ASN A 292 -9.53 2.16 9.81
CA ASN A 292 -9.11 0.78 9.64
C ASN A 292 -10.32 -0.10 9.43
N SER A 293 -10.17 -1.08 8.55
CA SER A 293 -11.15 -2.14 8.41
C SER A 293 -10.46 -3.42 8.01
N VAL A 294 -11.02 -4.52 8.48
CA VAL A 294 -10.60 -5.86 8.11
C VAL A 294 -11.78 -6.44 7.37
N PHE A 295 -11.50 -7.08 6.25
CA PHE A 295 -12.50 -7.81 5.51
C PHE A 295 -12.97 -8.98 6.38
N VAL A 296 -14.12 -8.79 7.00
CA VAL A 296 -14.82 -9.80 7.79
C VAL A 296 -16.07 -10.13 7.00
N TYR A 297 -16.06 -11.16 6.15
CA TYR A 297 -17.33 -11.63 5.61
C TYR A 297 -17.49 -13.14 5.35
N ASN A 298 -18.53 -13.65 6.02
CA ASN A 298 -19.34 -14.86 5.98
C ASN A 298 -20.60 -14.47 6.80
N PRO A 299 -21.78 -14.11 6.22
CA PRO A 299 -22.79 -15.05 5.64
C PRO A 299 -23.03 -15.10 4.11
#